data_AF-A0A8S1TVG6-F1
#
_entry.id   AF-A0A8S1TVG6-F1
#
_cell.length_a   1.000
_cell.length_b   1.000
_cell.length_c   1.000
_cell.angle_alpha   90.00
_cell.angle_beta   90.00
_cell.angle_gamma   90.00
#
_symmetry.space_group_name_H-M   'P 1'
#
loop_
_entity.id
_entity.type
_entity.pdbx_description
1 polymer ?
#
loop_
_entity_poly.entity_id
_entity_poly.type
_entity_poly.pdbx_seq_one_letter_code
_entity_poly.pdbx_strand_id
1 'polypeptide(L)'
;MNQLQFSQAQSPRESNFDFEDLPQLQEQQINESKLTASIFTDVYYLFRLQIKIFGTIYLILLILFNSYIVFDLTYKISLLYVTILHFLQVVRLAINNYNNILNDHNCCLELFWGILSISYYGCFFYFIDHFNFPIQYPTIMYFVFTLSWIAFLLHAYRQNKQETNIISLFTVFCKLLLTAQLMLINFRQINWLQWDWIYIFSILWAFLMFAIILQFIFIIDFIMKVITTIQETNILKKQALNQQIICSFWINLLILSISGLLTFTIVSYSILLSTGKKPFNFIPIIICIVYSLVITAYTCYFKRTLNQFLMTFQREEENQNDNNQFSSPSSKRRSIFTRDKNKINIKLPQFLIKLSQTYFQPQLIGQQYQSQKQIQSLSEIKQEKRNKTDIEQPKQSNQNSLTELKVEKDQNCFNCYQNESCAVYMPCGHGGLCIKCATEWFAEKQECLICRKPVEQVVKVIESNSNTFQIVDVIAF
;
A
#
# COMPACT_ATOMS: atom_id res chain seq x y z
N MET A 1 -6.36 -91.40 18.73
CA MET A 1 -6.73 -90.38 19.74
C MET A 1 -5.68 -89.28 19.71
N ASN A 2 -6.11 -88.04 19.94
CA ASN A 2 -5.40 -86.76 19.85
C ASN A 2 -5.56 -86.02 18.51
N GLN A 3 -6.72 -85.37 18.38
CA GLN A 3 -6.97 -84.22 17.51
C GLN A 3 -6.27 -82.99 18.10
N LEU A 4 -5.49 -82.28 17.28
CA LEU A 4 -4.99 -80.94 17.57
C LEU A 4 -5.58 -79.99 16.51
N GLN A 5 -6.45 -79.09 16.97
CA GLN A 5 -7.07 -78.03 16.19
C GLN A 5 -6.02 -76.95 15.88
N PHE A 6 -5.88 -76.59 14.60
CA PHE A 6 -5.18 -75.38 14.17
C PHE A 6 -6.20 -74.26 13.95
N SER A 7 -6.02 -73.16 14.68
CA SER A 7 -6.76 -71.91 14.54
C SER A 7 -6.35 -71.18 13.26
N GLN A 8 -7.31 -70.84 12.41
CA GLN A 8 -7.13 -69.96 11.26
C GLN A 8 -7.20 -68.50 11.72
N ALA A 9 -6.13 -67.74 11.46
CA ALA A 9 -6.10 -66.29 11.64
C ALA A 9 -6.83 -65.61 10.46
N GLN A 10 -7.86 -64.81 10.77
CA GLN A 10 -8.55 -63.97 9.80
C GLN A 10 -7.70 -62.74 9.46
N SER A 11 -7.49 -62.49 8.17
CA SER A 11 -6.85 -61.27 7.65
C SER A 11 -7.79 -60.06 7.79
N PRO A 12 -7.27 -58.85 8.06
CA PRO A 12 -8.11 -57.66 8.10
C PRO A 12 -8.58 -57.28 6.69
N ARG A 13 -9.87 -56.96 6.61
CA ARG A 13 -10.62 -56.50 5.45
C ARG A 13 -10.12 -55.11 5.05
N GLU A 14 -9.50 -54.98 3.86
CA GLU A 14 -9.20 -53.68 3.26
C GLU A 14 -10.52 -52.97 2.93
N SER A 15 -10.80 -51.86 3.61
CA SER A 15 -11.90 -50.96 3.28
C SER A 15 -11.49 -50.07 2.12
N ASN A 16 -12.02 -50.33 0.93
CA ASN A 16 -12.05 -49.38 -0.17
C ASN A 16 -12.85 -48.15 0.27
N PHE A 17 -12.14 -47.09 0.63
CA PHE A 17 -12.71 -45.75 0.76
C PHE A 17 -12.57 -45.07 -0.61
N ASP A 18 -13.70 -44.95 -1.30
CA ASP A 18 -13.83 -44.22 -2.56
C ASP A 18 -13.45 -42.74 -2.35
N PHE A 19 -12.27 -42.38 -2.83
CA PHE A 19 -11.75 -41.01 -2.89
C PHE A 19 -12.08 -40.43 -4.29
N GLU A 20 -13.35 -40.15 -4.58
CA GLU A 20 -13.73 -39.57 -5.89
C GLU A 20 -14.16 -38.08 -5.88
N ASP A 21 -14.33 -37.42 -4.73
CA ASP A 21 -14.94 -36.07 -4.71
C ASP A 21 -14.03 -34.86 -4.40
N LEU A 22 -12.70 -35.03 -4.27
CA LEU A 22 -11.79 -33.89 -4.01
C LEU A 22 -11.24 -33.06 -5.20
N PRO A 23 -11.32 -33.44 -6.50
CA PRO A 23 -10.69 -32.64 -7.56
C PRO A 23 -11.38 -31.30 -7.88
N GLN A 24 -12.70 -31.19 -7.67
CA GLN A 24 -13.47 -30.05 -8.19
C GLN A 24 -13.21 -28.73 -7.44
N LEU A 25 -12.93 -28.78 -6.13
CA LEU A 25 -12.70 -27.56 -5.35
C LEU A 25 -11.35 -26.91 -5.70
N GLN A 26 -10.34 -27.72 -6.03
CA GLN A 26 -9.00 -27.25 -6.38
C GLN A 26 -8.97 -26.65 -7.78
N GLU A 27 -9.72 -27.21 -8.73
CA GLU A 27 -9.84 -26.67 -10.08
C GLU A 27 -10.63 -25.35 -10.10
N GLN A 28 -11.63 -25.21 -9.23
CA GLN A 28 -12.38 -23.97 -9.07
C GLN A 28 -11.50 -22.83 -8.49
N GLN A 29 -10.66 -23.13 -7.49
CA GLN A 29 -9.70 -22.15 -6.95
C GLN A 29 -8.62 -21.73 -7.96
N ILE A 30 -8.15 -22.66 -8.81
CA ILE A 30 -7.18 -22.35 -9.87
C ILE A 30 -7.81 -21.52 -10.99
N ASN A 31 -9.10 -21.70 -11.27
CA ASN A 31 -9.80 -20.89 -12.27
C ASN A 31 -10.15 -19.49 -11.76
N GLU A 32 -10.47 -19.34 -10.47
CA GLU A 32 -10.68 -18.02 -9.85
C GLU A 32 -9.38 -17.20 -9.76
N SER A 33 -8.23 -17.83 -9.51
CA SER A 33 -6.93 -17.14 -9.49
C SER A 33 -6.47 -16.72 -10.90
N LYS A 34 -6.76 -17.53 -11.93
CA LYS A 34 -6.51 -17.15 -13.34
C LYS A 34 -7.42 -16.01 -13.80
N LEU A 35 -8.69 -16.00 -13.38
CA LEU A 35 -9.64 -14.95 -13.71
C LEU A 35 -9.23 -13.61 -13.05
N THR A 36 -8.82 -13.65 -11.78
CA THR A 36 -8.32 -12.46 -11.10
C THR A 36 -7.02 -11.94 -11.73
N ALA A 37 -6.07 -12.81 -12.06
CA ALA A 37 -4.85 -12.42 -12.76
C ALA A 37 -5.14 -11.78 -14.14
N SER A 38 -6.10 -12.30 -14.92
CA SER A 38 -6.48 -11.72 -16.22
C SER A 38 -7.15 -10.34 -16.08
N ILE A 39 -8.01 -10.17 -15.07
CA ILE A 39 -8.66 -8.88 -14.79
C ILE A 39 -7.61 -7.83 -14.42
N PHE A 40 -6.59 -8.19 -13.62
CA PHE A 40 -5.50 -7.26 -13.29
C PHE A 40 -4.63 -6.91 -14.49
N THR A 41 -4.38 -7.86 -15.41
CA THR A 41 -3.64 -7.57 -16.65
C THR A 41 -4.41 -6.62 -17.57
N ASP A 42 -5.74 -6.75 -17.65
CA ASP A 42 -6.60 -5.88 -18.46
C ASP A 42 -6.72 -4.46 -17.87
N VAL A 43 -6.89 -4.34 -16.55
CA VAL A 43 -6.88 -3.05 -15.84
C VAL A 43 -5.54 -2.32 -16.01
N TYR A 44 -4.44 -3.06 -16.03
CA TYR A 44 -3.10 -2.53 -16.27
C TYR A 44 -2.84 -2.14 -17.73
N TYR A 45 -3.31 -2.92 -18.71
CA TYR A 45 -3.24 -2.54 -20.12
C TYR A 45 -3.99 -1.24 -20.38
N LEU A 46 -5.13 -1.06 -19.70
CA LEU A 46 -5.88 0.18 -19.67
C LEU A 46 -5.09 1.32 -19.01
N PHE A 47 -4.36 1.08 -17.91
CA PHE A 47 -3.50 2.07 -17.26
C PHE A 47 -2.32 2.51 -18.14
N ARG A 48 -1.68 1.56 -18.85
CA ARG A 48 -0.58 1.79 -19.80
C ARG A 48 -1.01 2.59 -21.03
N LEU A 49 -2.20 2.29 -21.55
CA LEU A 49 -2.81 3.05 -22.64
C LEU A 49 -3.24 4.43 -22.14
N GLN A 50 -3.78 4.51 -20.93
CA GLN A 50 -4.21 5.74 -20.29
C GLN A 50 -3.06 6.70 -20.02
N ILE A 51 -1.90 6.30 -19.49
CA ILE A 51 -0.80 7.26 -19.24
C ILE A 51 -0.31 7.90 -20.54
N LYS A 52 -0.21 7.13 -21.63
CA LYS A 52 0.20 7.65 -22.94
C LYS A 52 -0.86 8.57 -23.51
N ILE A 53 -2.12 8.14 -23.50
CA ILE A 53 -3.24 8.93 -24.01
C ILE A 53 -3.45 10.18 -23.16
N PHE A 54 -3.46 10.08 -21.83
CA PHE A 54 -3.59 11.22 -20.92
C PHE A 54 -2.42 12.19 -21.04
N GLY A 55 -1.17 11.70 -21.16
CA GLY A 55 -0.02 12.57 -21.39
C GLY A 55 -0.16 13.36 -22.69
N THR A 56 -0.51 12.70 -23.80
CA THR A 56 -0.72 13.37 -25.09
C THR A 56 -1.94 14.29 -25.09
N ILE A 57 -3.06 13.86 -24.50
CA ILE A 57 -4.28 14.65 -24.35
C ILE A 57 -4.02 15.88 -23.50
N TYR A 58 -3.33 15.72 -22.37
CA TYR A 58 -2.96 16.81 -21.47
C TYR A 58 -2.08 17.84 -22.19
N LEU A 59 -1.13 17.36 -22.99
CA LEU A 59 -0.24 18.19 -23.77
C LEU A 59 -0.97 18.95 -24.88
N ILE A 60 -1.90 18.28 -25.58
CA ILE A 60 -2.80 18.91 -26.55
C ILE A 60 -3.67 19.97 -25.86
N LEU A 61 -4.23 19.65 -24.69
CA LEU A 61 -5.00 20.59 -23.87
C LEU A 61 -4.18 21.80 -23.48
N LEU A 62 -2.93 21.60 -23.07
CA LEU A 62 -2.03 22.67 -22.70
C LEU A 62 -1.69 23.54 -23.91
N ILE A 63 -1.47 22.94 -25.08
CA ILE A 63 -1.26 23.68 -26.34
C ILE A 63 -2.52 24.49 -26.67
N LEU A 64 -3.72 23.86 -26.68
CA LEU A 64 -4.99 24.54 -26.95
C LEU A 64 -5.25 25.69 -25.97
N PHE A 65 -4.95 25.48 -24.69
CA PHE A 65 -5.10 26.50 -23.65
C PHE A 65 -4.12 27.66 -23.83
N ASN A 66 -2.85 27.40 -24.14
CA ASN A 66 -1.92 28.48 -24.40
C ASN A 66 -2.25 29.18 -25.73
N SER A 67 -2.69 28.45 -26.77
CA SER A 67 -3.20 29.00 -28.02
C SER A 67 -4.40 29.92 -27.80
N TYR A 68 -5.30 29.56 -26.88
CA TYR A 68 -6.36 30.45 -26.42
C TYR A 68 -5.81 31.77 -25.88
N ILE A 69 -4.85 31.72 -24.94
CA ILE A 69 -4.25 32.91 -24.33
C ILE A 69 -3.58 33.83 -25.37
N VAL A 70 -3.02 33.25 -26.43
CA VAL A 70 -2.26 33.99 -27.44
C VAL A 70 -3.14 34.54 -28.57
N PHE A 71 -4.00 33.70 -29.12
CA PHE A 71 -4.77 34.00 -30.32
C PHE A 71 -6.17 34.53 -29.99
N ASP A 72 -6.51 34.68 -28.71
CA ASP A 72 -7.83 35.11 -28.25
C ASP A 72 -8.93 34.21 -28.84
N LEU A 73 -8.63 32.91 -29.00
CA LEU A 73 -9.62 31.94 -29.43
C LEU A 73 -10.77 31.95 -28.44
N THR A 74 -11.96 31.54 -28.85
CA THR A 74 -13.04 31.41 -27.88
C THR A 74 -12.71 30.25 -26.92
N TYR A 75 -12.81 30.48 -25.60
CA TYR A 75 -12.64 29.44 -24.56
C TYR A 75 -13.58 28.23 -24.78
N LYS A 76 -14.57 28.39 -25.66
CA LYS A 76 -15.55 27.40 -26.10
C LYS A 76 -14.88 26.15 -26.64
N ILE A 77 -13.77 26.30 -27.37
CA ILE A 77 -13.07 25.16 -27.98
C ILE A 77 -12.45 24.27 -26.90
N SER A 78 -11.74 24.87 -25.95
CA SER A 78 -11.13 24.14 -24.83
C SER A 78 -12.19 23.48 -23.95
N LEU A 79 -13.29 24.19 -23.69
CA LEU A 79 -14.40 23.66 -22.90
C LEU A 79 -15.13 22.50 -23.61
N LEU A 80 -15.37 22.63 -24.92
CA LEU A 80 -15.96 21.57 -25.74
C LEU A 80 -15.09 20.31 -25.70
N TYR A 81 -13.77 20.48 -25.83
CA TYR A 81 -12.85 19.35 -25.79
C TYR A 81 -12.86 18.63 -24.43
N VAL A 82 -12.82 19.37 -23.32
CA VAL A 82 -12.95 18.80 -21.97
C VAL A 82 -14.29 18.08 -21.80
N THR A 83 -15.38 18.66 -22.32
CA THR A 83 -16.71 18.06 -22.28
C THR A 83 -16.75 16.73 -23.05
N ILE A 84 -16.15 16.68 -24.24
CA ILE A 84 -16.04 15.46 -25.05
C ILE A 84 -15.24 14.39 -24.30
N LEU A 85 -14.13 14.75 -23.65
CA LEU A 85 -13.34 13.80 -22.87
C LEU A 85 -14.12 13.20 -21.70
N HIS A 86 -14.82 14.03 -20.93
CA HIS A 86 -15.67 13.56 -19.83
C HIS A 86 -16.81 12.67 -20.34
N PHE A 87 -17.41 13.03 -21.47
CA PHE A 87 -18.42 12.20 -22.11
C PHE A 87 -17.86 10.83 -22.52
N LEU A 88 -16.70 10.78 -23.17
CA LEU A 88 -16.03 9.52 -23.54
C LEU A 88 -15.66 8.68 -22.31
N GLN A 89 -15.25 9.32 -21.20
CA GLN A 89 -14.99 8.64 -19.94
C GLN A 89 -16.26 8.02 -19.35
N VAL A 90 -17.38 8.74 -19.35
CA VAL A 90 -18.68 8.24 -18.88
C VAL A 90 -19.14 7.05 -19.73
N VAL A 91 -19.07 7.17 -21.06
CA VAL A 91 -19.42 6.07 -21.98
C VAL A 91 -18.55 4.85 -21.72
N ARG A 92 -17.24 5.04 -21.54
CA ARG A 92 -16.32 3.94 -21.24
C ARG A 92 -16.66 3.26 -19.92
N LEU A 93 -16.92 4.03 -18.86
CA LEU A 93 -17.32 3.47 -17.56
C LEU A 93 -18.64 2.69 -17.67
N ALA A 94 -19.61 3.22 -18.41
CA ALA A 94 -20.89 2.56 -18.64
C ALA A 94 -20.74 1.23 -19.39
N ILE A 95 -19.89 1.18 -20.43
CA ILE A 95 -19.64 -0.05 -21.20
C ILE A 95 -18.88 -1.08 -20.37
N ASN A 96 -17.76 -0.68 -19.75
CA ASN A 96 -16.89 -1.62 -19.03
C ASN A 96 -17.58 -2.25 -17.82
N ASN A 97 -18.46 -1.51 -17.16
CA ASN A 97 -19.12 -1.96 -15.94
C ASN A 97 -20.57 -2.37 -16.16
N TYR A 98 -21.06 -2.49 -17.41
CA TYR A 98 -22.47 -2.72 -17.69
C TYR A 98 -23.11 -3.83 -16.82
N ASN A 99 -22.43 -4.97 -16.69
CA ASN A 99 -22.92 -6.10 -15.88
C ASN A 99 -22.80 -5.88 -14.36
N ASN A 100 -21.87 -5.02 -13.92
CA ASN A 100 -21.57 -4.77 -12.51
C ASN A 100 -22.24 -3.50 -11.95
N ILE A 101 -22.81 -2.65 -12.81
CA ILE A 101 -23.46 -1.38 -12.41
C ILE A 101 -24.52 -1.59 -11.33
N LEU A 102 -25.27 -2.70 -11.40
CA LEU A 102 -26.33 -3.00 -10.43
C LEU A 102 -25.80 -3.37 -9.05
N ASN A 103 -24.58 -3.89 -8.95
CA ASN A 103 -24.01 -4.42 -7.71
C ASN A 103 -22.94 -3.53 -7.09
N ASP A 104 -22.33 -2.61 -7.85
CA ASP A 104 -21.26 -1.74 -7.36
C ASP A 104 -21.73 -0.27 -7.23
N HIS A 105 -22.00 0.14 -5.98
CA HIS A 105 -22.37 1.52 -5.65
C HIS A 105 -21.33 2.56 -6.08
N ASN A 106 -20.04 2.22 -6.11
CA ASN A 106 -18.99 3.16 -6.51
C ASN A 106 -19.08 3.48 -7.99
N CYS A 107 -19.42 2.49 -8.82
CA CYS A 107 -19.62 2.70 -10.26
C CYS A 107 -20.75 3.69 -10.54
N CYS A 108 -21.88 3.58 -9.82
CA CYS A 108 -22.99 4.50 -9.94
C CYS A 108 -22.60 5.94 -9.56
N LEU A 109 -21.83 6.11 -8.49
CA LEU A 109 -21.35 7.43 -8.05
C LEU A 109 -20.37 8.05 -9.06
N GLU A 110 -19.47 7.26 -9.65
CA GLU A 110 -18.57 7.71 -10.72
C GLU A 110 -19.32 8.15 -11.99
N LEU A 111 -20.32 7.36 -12.42
CA LEU A 111 -21.16 7.72 -13.56
C LEU A 111 -21.94 9.02 -13.30
N PHE A 112 -22.55 9.13 -12.12
CA PHE A 112 -23.30 10.32 -11.74
C PHE A 112 -22.40 11.56 -11.66
N TRP A 113 -21.18 11.43 -11.13
CA TRP A 113 -20.20 12.51 -11.14
C TRP A 113 -19.88 12.96 -12.56
N GLY A 114 -19.61 12.02 -13.48
CA GLY A 114 -19.31 12.36 -14.87
C GLY A 114 -20.47 13.08 -15.57
N ILE A 115 -21.72 12.65 -15.33
CA ILE A 115 -22.92 13.34 -15.84
C ILE A 115 -23.01 14.76 -15.27
N LEU A 116 -22.79 14.92 -13.97
CA LEU A 116 -22.76 16.23 -13.33
C LEU A 116 -21.65 17.13 -13.89
N SER A 117 -20.46 16.60 -14.15
CA SER A 117 -19.37 17.35 -14.79
C SER A 117 -19.79 17.84 -16.18
N ILE A 118 -20.38 16.98 -17.01
CA ILE A 118 -20.86 17.35 -18.35
C ILE A 118 -21.94 18.43 -18.27
N SER A 119 -22.90 18.30 -17.35
CA SER A 119 -23.92 19.31 -17.11
C SER A 119 -23.31 20.64 -16.66
N TYR A 120 -22.32 20.61 -15.76
CA TYR A 120 -21.59 21.79 -15.31
C TYR A 120 -20.89 22.49 -16.49
N TYR A 121 -20.20 21.75 -17.36
CA TYR A 121 -19.55 22.33 -18.53
C TYR A 121 -20.56 22.91 -19.53
N GLY A 122 -21.73 22.29 -19.69
CA GLY A 122 -22.83 22.84 -20.48
C GLY A 122 -23.35 24.17 -19.90
N CYS A 123 -23.58 24.24 -18.60
CA CYS A 123 -23.94 25.49 -17.92
C CYS A 123 -22.84 26.56 -18.03
N PHE A 124 -21.57 26.15 -17.93
CA PHE A 124 -20.43 27.04 -18.08
C PHE A 124 -20.35 27.59 -19.51
N PHE A 125 -20.58 26.75 -20.52
CA PHE A 125 -20.69 27.16 -21.91
C PHE A 125 -21.82 28.17 -22.12
N TYR A 126 -22.97 27.97 -21.48
CA TYR A 126 -24.08 28.91 -21.57
C TYR A 126 -23.77 30.26 -20.89
N PHE A 127 -23.18 30.22 -19.69
CA PHE A 127 -22.79 31.42 -18.95
C PHE A 127 -21.82 32.32 -19.70
N ILE A 128 -20.89 31.68 -20.38
CA ILE A 128 -19.92 32.27 -21.28
C ILE A 128 -20.58 33.15 -22.36
N ASP A 129 -21.75 32.76 -22.86
CA ASP A 129 -22.48 33.48 -23.90
C ASP A 129 -23.50 34.45 -23.30
N HIS A 130 -23.96 34.14 -22.09
CA HIS A 130 -24.97 34.88 -21.37
C HIS A 130 -24.45 35.21 -19.97
N PHE A 131 -23.71 36.31 -19.84
CA PHE A 131 -23.11 36.81 -18.60
C PHE A 131 -24.06 36.92 -17.40
N ASN A 132 -25.38 36.93 -17.65
CA ASN A 132 -26.41 36.99 -16.61
C ASN A 132 -26.74 35.61 -15.99
N PHE A 133 -26.20 34.52 -16.52
CA PHE A 133 -26.49 33.19 -15.99
C PHE A 133 -25.78 32.99 -14.64
N PRO A 134 -26.50 32.58 -13.59
CA PRO A 134 -25.92 32.41 -12.25
C PRO A 134 -25.11 31.09 -12.14
N ILE A 135 -23.88 31.10 -12.68
CA ILE A 135 -22.95 29.96 -12.66
C ILE A 135 -22.62 29.44 -11.25
N GLN A 136 -22.84 30.26 -10.22
CA GLN A 136 -22.62 29.87 -8.83
C GLN A 136 -23.47 28.65 -8.43
N TYR A 137 -24.71 28.51 -8.91
CA TYR A 137 -25.57 27.40 -8.47
C TYR A 137 -25.09 26.03 -8.96
N PRO A 138 -24.79 25.82 -10.27
CA PRO A 138 -24.18 24.58 -10.72
C PRO A 138 -22.87 24.25 -10.00
N THR A 139 -22.06 25.27 -9.71
CA THR A 139 -20.77 25.09 -9.03
C THR A 139 -20.94 24.62 -7.58
N ILE A 140 -21.85 25.26 -6.83
CA ILE A 140 -22.17 24.89 -5.45
C ILE A 140 -22.77 23.49 -5.42
N MET A 141 -23.68 23.17 -6.34
CA MET A 141 -24.27 21.83 -6.44
C MET A 141 -23.19 20.77 -6.69
N TYR A 142 -22.25 21.05 -7.58
CA TYR A 142 -21.14 20.14 -7.89
C TYR A 142 -20.22 19.93 -6.67
N PHE A 143 -19.94 20.98 -5.90
CA PHE A 143 -19.18 20.91 -4.66
C PHE A 143 -19.89 20.15 -3.54
N VAL A 144 -21.20 20.38 -3.35
CA VAL A 144 -22.01 19.65 -2.36
C VAL A 144 -22.07 18.16 -2.69
N PHE A 145 -22.17 17.82 -3.98
CA PHE A 145 -22.13 16.43 -4.43
C PHE A 145 -20.79 15.77 -4.11
N THR A 146 -19.65 16.41 -4.42
CA THR A 146 -18.33 15.84 -4.11
C THR A 146 -18.09 15.69 -2.61
N LEU A 147 -18.56 16.63 -1.79
CA LEU A 147 -18.54 16.49 -0.32
C LEU A 147 -19.35 15.29 0.16
N SER A 148 -20.57 15.12 -0.37
CA SER A 148 -21.44 13.99 -0.02
C SER A 148 -20.80 12.66 -0.38
N TRP A 149 -20.09 12.59 -1.52
CA TRP A 149 -19.35 11.41 -1.93
C TRP A 149 -18.17 11.09 -1.01
N ILE A 150 -17.40 12.10 -0.58
CA ILE A 150 -16.32 11.88 0.40
C ILE A 150 -16.88 11.36 1.72
N ALA A 151 -18.00 11.92 2.19
CA ALA A 151 -18.64 11.42 3.41
C ALA A 151 -19.06 9.95 3.28
N PHE A 152 -19.63 9.57 2.13
CA PHE A 152 -19.98 8.19 1.82
C PHE A 152 -18.75 7.26 1.81
N LEU A 153 -17.65 7.67 1.14
CA LEU A 153 -16.42 6.88 1.10
C LEU A 153 -15.72 6.77 2.45
N LEU A 154 -15.71 7.83 3.26
CA LEU A 154 -15.19 7.79 4.63
C LEU A 154 -16.01 6.82 5.49
N HIS A 155 -17.33 6.82 5.33
CA HIS A 155 -18.20 5.86 6.00
C HIS A 155 -17.92 4.42 5.56
N ALA A 156 -17.81 4.17 4.25
CA ALA A 156 -17.46 2.85 3.70
C ALA A 156 -16.06 2.39 4.15
N TYR A 157 -15.07 3.28 4.16
CA TYR A 157 -13.72 3.01 4.63
C TYR A 157 -13.73 2.60 6.11
N ARG A 158 -14.49 3.32 6.95
CA ARG A 158 -14.64 3.03 8.38
C ARG A 158 -15.25 1.64 8.61
N GLN A 159 -16.17 1.21 7.75
CA GLN A 159 -16.80 -0.10 7.86
C GLN A 159 -15.88 -1.24 7.39
N ASN A 160 -15.21 -1.10 6.24
CA ASN A 160 -14.57 -2.24 5.58
C ASN A 160 -13.04 -2.33 5.68
N LYS A 161 -12.30 -1.35 6.21
CA LYS A 161 -10.82 -1.39 6.44
C LYS A 161 -9.96 -2.01 5.31
N GLN A 162 -10.46 -2.07 4.07
CA GLN A 162 -9.71 -2.57 2.91
C GLN A 162 -8.84 -1.46 2.30
N GLU A 163 -7.64 -1.81 1.85
CA GLU A 163 -6.65 -0.89 1.28
C GLU A 163 -7.15 -0.20 0.00
N THR A 164 -7.98 -0.88 -0.80
CA THR A 164 -8.59 -0.35 -2.04
C THR A 164 -9.36 0.95 -1.80
N ASN A 165 -9.97 1.10 -0.63
CA ASN A 165 -10.72 2.28 -0.26
C ASN A 165 -9.84 3.53 -0.05
N ILE A 166 -8.56 3.39 0.26
CA ILE A 166 -7.65 4.53 0.47
C ILE A 166 -7.38 5.26 -0.84
N ILE A 167 -7.14 4.51 -1.92
CA ILE A 167 -6.88 5.08 -3.26
C ILE A 167 -8.14 5.79 -3.77
N SER A 168 -9.31 5.16 -3.61
CA SER A 168 -10.60 5.78 -3.95
C SER A 168 -10.85 7.05 -3.14
N LEU A 169 -10.60 7.03 -1.83
CA LEU A 169 -10.73 8.20 -0.96
C LEU A 169 -9.81 9.34 -1.41
N PHE A 170 -8.55 9.04 -1.71
CA PHE A 170 -7.60 10.02 -2.22
C PHE A 170 -8.06 10.61 -3.56
N THR A 171 -8.57 9.77 -4.47
CA THR A 171 -9.08 10.21 -5.77
C THR A 171 -10.25 11.20 -5.62
N VAL A 172 -11.21 10.88 -4.75
CA VAL A 172 -12.35 11.78 -4.52
C VAL A 172 -11.92 13.03 -3.76
N PHE A 173 -10.93 12.95 -2.86
CA PHE A 173 -10.33 14.12 -2.24
C PHE A 173 -9.69 15.07 -3.27
N CYS A 174 -8.94 14.55 -4.25
CA CYS A 174 -8.42 15.36 -5.34
C CYS A 174 -9.55 16.02 -6.17
N LYS A 175 -10.64 15.28 -6.45
CA LYS A 175 -11.84 15.85 -7.10
C LYS A 175 -12.44 16.98 -6.28
N LEU A 176 -12.54 16.84 -4.96
CA LEU A 176 -13.03 17.92 -4.07
C LEU A 176 -12.16 19.17 -4.18
N LEU A 177 -10.84 19.03 -4.09
CA LEU A 177 -9.91 20.16 -4.22
C LEU A 177 -10.09 20.87 -5.57
N LEU A 178 -10.27 20.12 -6.66
CA LEU A 178 -10.56 20.68 -7.98
C LEU A 178 -11.89 21.45 -7.98
N THR A 179 -12.95 20.89 -7.40
CA THR A 179 -14.25 21.59 -7.31
C THR A 179 -14.20 22.84 -6.44
N ALA A 180 -13.43 22.82 -5.36
CA ALA A 180 -13.19 23.98 -4.52
C ALA A 180 -12.44 25.08 -5.28
N GLN A 181 -11.42 24.72 -6.07
CA GLN A 181 -10.69 25.65 -6.92
C GLN A 181 -11.60 26.30 -7.98
N LEU A 182 -12.50 25.53 -8.60
CA LEU A 182 -13.50 26.06 -9.55
C LEU A 182 -14.48 27.01 -8.87
N MET A 183 -14.91 26.69 -7.65
CA MET A 183 -15.79 27.54 -6.85
C MET A 183 -15.14 28.90 -6.54
N LEU A 184 -13.87 28.92 -6.13
CA LEU A 184 -13.14 30.16 -5.88
C LEU A 184 -13.01 31.03 -7.15
N ILE A 185 -12.76 30.40 -8.30
CA ILE A 185 -12.71 31.10 -9.61
C ILE A 185 -14.07 31.71 -9.93
N ASN A 186 -15.17 30.95 -9.77
CA ASN A 186 -16.51 31.44 -10.05
C ASN A 186 -16.92 32.57 -9.11
N PHE A 187 -16.61 32.47 -7.81
CA PHE A 187 -16.87 33.54 -6.83
C PHE A 187 -16.10 34.83 -7.14
N ARG A 188 -14.90 34.72 -7.70
CA ARG A 188 -14.19 35.89 -8.22
C ARG A 188 -14.86 36.48 -9.42
N GLN A 189 -15.24 35.65 -10.38
CA GLN A 189 -15.79 36.12 -11.64
C GLN A 189 -17.10 36.90 -11.45
N ILE A 190 -17.89 36.56 -10.43
CA ILE A 190 -19.10 37.30 -10.02
C ILE A 190 -18.81 38.46 -9.04
N ASN A 191 -17.54 38.79 -8.80
CA ASN A 191 -17.08 39.83 -7.85
C ASN A 191 -17.54 39.64 -6.39
N TRP A 192 -17.92 38.43 -5.98
CA TRP A 192 -18.22 38.13 -4.57
C TRP A 192 -16.96 38.05 -3.72
N LEU A 193 -15.84 37.61 -4.33
CA LEU A 193 -14.54 37.52 -3.68
C LEU A 193 -13.60 38.61 -4.20
N GLN A 194 -13.17 39.53 -3.33
CA GLN A 194 -12.28 40.64 -3.70
C GLN A 194 -10.79 40.27 -3.76
N TRP A 195 -10.42 39.00 -3.55
CA TRP A 195 -9.02 38.55 -3.52
C TRP A 195 -8.32 38.62 -4.89
N ASP A 196 -7.01 38.84 -4.87
CA ASP A 196 -6.19 38.77 -6.08
C ASP A 196 -6.13 37.36 -6.65
N TRP A 197 -6.02 37.24 -7.97
CA TRP A 197 -5.98 35.97 -8.70
C TRP A 197 -4.92 34.99 -8.17
N ILE A 198 -3.80 35.48 -7.64
CA ILE A 198 -2.76 34.67 -7.01
C ILE A 198 -3.33 33.84 -5.84
N TYR A 199 -4.12 34.46 -4.96
CA TYR A 199 -4.74 33.78 -3.81
C TYR A 199 -5.88 32.86 -4.25
N ILE A 200 -6.57 33.21 -5.34
CA ILE A 200 -7.66 32.40 -5.88
C ILE A 200 -7.14 31.07 -6.38
N PHE A 201 -5.96 31.05 -7.01
CA PHE A 201 -5.28 29.83 -7.43
C PHE A 201 -4.50 29.12 -6.30
N SER A 202 -4.73 29.45 -5.02
CA SER A 202 -3.98 28.88 -3.89
C SER A 202 -3.99 27.34 -3.83
N ILE A 203 -5.13 26.70 -4.10
CA ILE A 203 -5.22 25.22 -4.12
C ILE A 203 -4.35 24.65 -5.24
N LEU A 204 -4.41 25.27 -6.43
CA LEU A 204 -3.58 24.90 -7.57
C LEU A 204 -2.08 25.12 -7.27
N TRP A 205 -1.71 26.23 -6.61
CA TRP A 205 -0.34 26.49 -6.18
C TRP A 205 0.17 25.45 -5.19
N ALA A 206 -0.65 25.02 -4.23
CA ALA A 206 -0.27 23.96 -3.30
C ALA A 206 0.04 22.65 -4.03
N PHE A 207 -0.78 22.28 -5.03
CA PHE A 207 -0.53 21.09 -5.86
C PHE A 207 0.75 21.22 -6.69
N LEU A 208 0.98 22.39 -7.30
CA LEU A 208 2.19 22.66 -8.07
C LEU A 208 3.44 22.61 -7.20
N MET A 209 3.40 23.18 -5.99
CA MET A 209 4.51 23.11 -5.04
C MET A 209 4.84 21.67 -4.65
N PHE A 210 3.81 20.86 -4.37
CA PHE A 210 4.00 19.43 -4.11
C PHE A 210 4.62 18.71 -5.32
N ALA A 211 4.14 19.00 -6.53
CA ALA A 211 4.69 18.40 -7.75
C ALA A 211 6.14 18.84 -8.03
N ILE A 212 6.52 20.07 -7.68
CA ILE A 212 7.91 20.55 -7.73
C ILE A 212 8.79 19.80 -6.73
N ILE A 213 8.32 19.56 -5.50
CA ILE A 213 9.05 18.76 -4.51
C ILE A 213 9.26 17.33 -5.03
N LEU A 214 8.20 16.70 -5.58
CA LEU A 214 8.32 15.39 -6.21
C LEU A 214 9.34 15.42 -7.36
N GLN A 215 9.33 16.44 -8.20
CA GLN A 215 10.32 16.61 -9.27
C GLN A 215 11.74 16.60 -8.72
N PHE A 216 12.03 17.31 -7.62
CA PHE A 216 13.35 17.29 -7.01
C PHE A 216 13.76 15.89 -6.53
N ILE A 217 12.82 15.14 -5.93
CA ILE A 217 13.07 13.76 -5.49
C ILE A 217 13.44 12.87 -6.69
N PHE A 218 12.71 12.97 -7.80
CA PHE A 218 12.99 12.19 -9.01
C PHE A 218 14.29 12.62 -9.71
N ILE A 219 14.67 13.90 -9.64
CA ILE A 219 15.96 14.38 -10.15
C ILE A 219 17.10 13.79 -9.32
N ILE A 220 16.98 13.77 -7.99
CA ILE A 220 17.99 13.18 -7.11
C ILE A 220 18.12 11.67 -7.39
N ASP A 221 17.00 10.94 -7.49
CA ASP A 221 17.01 9.52 -7.88
C ASP A 221 17.70 9.29 -9.22
N PHE A 222 17.39 10.12 -10.23
CA PHE A 222 18.05 10.08 -11.53
C PHE A 222 19.57 10.27 -11.42
N ILE A 223 20.02 11.31 -10.69
CA ILE A 223 21.45 11.59 -10.49
C ILE A 223 22.14 10.41 -9.80
N MET A 224 21.53 9.83 -8.77
CA MET A 224 22.07 8.67 -8.07
C MET A 224 22.22 7.46 -9.01
N LYS A 225 21.22 7.19 -9.87
CA LYS A 225 21.29 6.13 -10.89
C LYS A 225 22.38 6.39 -11.93
N VAL A 226 22.60 7.65 -12.32
CA VAL A 226 23.71 8.02 -13.21
C VAL A 226 25.06 7.76 -12.54
N ILE A 227 25.24 8.16 -11.29
CA ILE A 227 26.48 7.95 -10.53
C ILE A 227 26.79 6.46 -10.38
N THR A 228 25.80 5.65 -9.98
CA THR A 228 26.00 4.19 -9.82
C THR A 228 26.36 3.52 -11.15
N THR A 229 25.78 3.98 -12.26
CA THR A 229 26.10 3.45 -13.60
C THR A 229 27.51 3.81 -14.07
N ILE A 230 28.02 4.99 -13.68
CA ILE A 230 29.40 5.39 -13.95
C ILE A 230 30.38 4.52 -13.15
N GLN A 231 30.02 4.17 -11.91
CA GLN A 231 30.86 3.35 -11.02
C GLN A 231 30.83 1.85 -11.34
N GLU A 232 29.76 1.34 -11.95
CA GLU A 232 29.60 -0.08 -12.25
C GLU A 232 30.55 -0.54 -13.37
N THR A 233 31.45 -1.47 -13.03
CA THR A 233 32.43 -2.05 -13.96
C THR A 233 31.86 -3.23 -14.74
N ASN A 234 30.84 -3.91 -14.23
CA ASN A 234 30.25 -5.08 -14.89
C ASN A 234 29.33 -4.66 -16.05
N ILE A 235 29.66 -5.11 -17.27
CA ILE A 235 28.96 -4.75 -18.50
C ILE A 235 27.47 -5.13 -18.46
N LEU A 236 27.12 -6.31 -17.91
CA LEU A 236 25.74 -6.78 -17.86
C LEU A 236 24.88 -5.93 -16.90
N LYS A 237 25.41 -5.65 -15.71
CA LYS A 237 24.74 -4.77 -14.74
C LYS A 237 24.61 -3.35 -15.27
N LYS A 238 25.65 -2.86 -15.95
CA LYS A 238 25.65 -1.54 -16.59
C LYS A 238 24.56 -1.41 -17.65
N GLN A 239 24.29 -2.46 -18.43
CA GLN A 239 23.19 -2.44 -19.40
C GLN A 239 21.82 -2.32 -18.73
N ALA A 240 21.58 -3.04 -17.63
CA ALA A 240 20.34 -2.94 -16.86
C ALA A 240 20.18 -1.55 -16.22
N LEU A 241 21.27 -1.00 -15.66
CA LEU A 241 21.27 0.35 -15.09
C LEU A 241 21.02 1.44 -16.15
N ASN A 242 21.60 1.31 -17.36
CA ASN A 242 21.32 2.22 -18.47
C ASN A 242 19.83 2.28 -18.82
N GLN A 243 19.14 1.14 -18.79
CA GLN A 243 17.69 1.10 -18.99
C GLN A 243 16.95 1.85 -17.87
N GLN A 244 17.37 1.71 -16.63
CA GLN A 244 16.79 2.46 -15.50
C GLN A 244 17.02 3.96 -15.61
N ILE A 245 18.19 4.41 -16.07
CA ILE A 245 18.49 5.83 -16.33
C ILE A 245 17.53 6.40 -17.38
N ILE A 246 17.38 5.72 -18.53
CA ILE A 246 16.48 6.15 -19.61
C ILE A 246 15.05 6.33 -19.08
N CYS A 247 14.59 5.40 -18.26
CA CYS A 247 13.22 5.45 -17.71
C CYS A 247 13.07 6.53 -16.63
N SER A 248 14.05 6.69 -15.75
CA SER A 248 14.05 7.75 -14.74
C SER A 248 14.09 9.14 -15.40
N PHE A 249 14.86 9.32 -16.47
CA PHE A 249 14.86 10.57 -17.25
C PHE A 249 13.49 10.83 -17.89
N TRP A 250 12.87 9.81 -18.49
CA TRP A 250 11.53 9.94 -19.07
C TRP A 250 10.46 10.35 -18.03
N ILE A 251 10.49 9.75 -16.83
CA ILE A 251 9.61 10.12 -15.72
C ILE A 251 9.84 11.58 -15.31
N ASN A 252 11.09 11.99 -15.19
CA ASN A 252 11.44 13.39 -14.89
C ASN A 252 10.93 14.36 -15.95
N LEU A 253 10.97 14.00 -17.24
CA LEU A 253 10.35 14.81 -18.30
C LEU A 253 8.82 14.86 -18.14
N LEU A 254 8.18 13.73 -17.87
CA LEU A 254 6.74 13.70 -17.69
C LEU A 254 6.30 14.59 -16.51
N ILE A 255 6.97 14.49 -15.36
CA ILE A 255 6.61 15.30 -14.18
C ILE A 255 6.94 16.78 -14.39
N LEU A 256 8.02 17.11 -15.09
CA LEU A 256 8.33 18.49 -15.48
C LEU A 256 7.26 19.07 -16.43
N SER A 257 6.66 18.24 -17.29
CA SER A 257 5.54 18.68 -18.14
C SER A 257 4.29 19.02 -17.34
N ILE A 258 3.98 18.24 -16.30
CA ILE A 258 2.78 18.41 -15.48
C ILE A 258 2.95 19.58 -14.50
N SER A 259 4.14 19.73 -13.92
CA SER A 259 4.40 20.73 -12.88
C SER A 259 4.99 22.02 -13.44
N GLY A 260 6.11 21.93 -14.18
CA GLY A 260 6.87 23.08 -14.64
C GLY A 260 6.15 23.90 -15.71
N LEU A 261 5.70 23.25 -16.79
CA LEU A 261 5.01 23.96 -17.88
C LEU A 261 3.68 24.56 -17.40
N LEU A 262 2.93 23.81 -16.60
CA LEU A 262 1.66 24.27 -16.02
C LEU A 262 1.89 25.49 -15.12
N THR A 263 2.89 25.43 -14.23
CA THR A 263 3.27 26.56 -13.38
C THR A 263 3.60 27.79 -14.22
N PHE A 264 4.43 27.62 -15.26
CA PHE A 264 4.83 28.72 -16.13
C PHE A 264 3.65 29.35 -16.86
N THR A 265 2.74 28.53 -17.39
CA THR A 265 1.50 28.98 -18.02
C THR A 265 0.59 29.71 -17.04
N ILE A 266 0.39 29.20 -15.82
CA ILE A 266 -0.47 29.84 -14.81
C ILE A 266 0.12 31.15 -14.30
N VAL A 267 1.44 31.23 -14.10
CA VAL A 267 2.11 32.48 -13.74
C VAL A 267 1.91 33.52 -14.85
N SER A 268 2.15 33.13 -16.11
CA SER A 268 1.96 34.01 -17.27
C SER A 268 0.52 34.50 -17.36
N TYR A 269 -0.46 33.60 -17.16
CA TYR A 269 -1.87 33.93 -17.16
C TYR A 269 -2.27 34.83 -15.98
N SER A 270 -1.72 34.60 -14.79
CA SER A 270 -1.98 35.43 -13.61
C SER A 270 -1.46 36.86 -13.81
N ILE A 271 -0.31 37.02 -14.47
CA ILE A 271 0.25 38.34 -14.84
C ILE A 271 -0.62 39.03 -15.91
N LEU A 272 -1.11 38.29 -16.90
CA LEU A 272 -2.05 38.80 -17.90
C LEU A 272 -3.33 39.34 -17.22
N LEU A 273 -3.91 38.56 -16.31
CA LEU A 273 -5.13 38.93 -15.59
C LEU A 273 -4.94 40.12 -14.65
N SER A 274 -3.77 40.25 -14.02
CA SER A 274 -3.52 41.35 -13.06
C SER A 274 -3.16 42.66 -13.74
N THR A 275 -2.41 42.62 -14.84
CA THR A 275 -1.90 43.82 -15.51
C THR A 275 -2.76 44.28 -16.67
N GLY A 276 -3.60 43.40 -17.25
CA GLY A 276 -4.36 43.65 -18.48
C GLY A 276 -3.48 43.85 -19.72
N LYS A 277 -2.16 43.90 -19.58
CA LYS A 277 -1.21 43.96 -20.69
C LYS A 277 -1.06 42.56 -21.22
N LYS A 278 -1.20 42.37 -22.54
CA LYS A 278 -0.85 41.11 -23.22
C LYS A 278 0.65 40.85 -22.99
N PRO A 279 1.07 39.93 -22.10
CA PRO A 279 2.49 39.59 -21.96
C PRO A 279 3.00 38.98 -23.27
N PHE A 280 4.29 38.65 -23.31
CA PHE A 280 4.89 37.76 -24.31
C PHE A 280 4.29 36.33 -24.20
N ASN A 281 2.98 36.18 -24.41
CA ASN A 281 2.21 34.95 -24.26
C ASN A 281 2.65 33.85 -25.24
N PHE A 282 3.38 34.23 -26.29
CA PHE A 282 3.94 33.29 -27.24
C PHE A 282 5.04 32.41 -26.63
N ILE A 283 5.76 32.89 -25.60
CA ILE A 283 6.86 32.13 -24.99
C ILE A 283 6.35 30.82 -24.34
N PRO A 284 5.30 30.83 -23.48
CA PRO A 284 4.68 29.60 -22.98
C PRO A 284 4.25 28.63 -24.07
N ILE A 285 3.66 29.10 -25.17
CA ILE A 285 3.29 28.25 -26.31
C ILE A 285 4.53 27.59 -26.91
N ILE A 286 5.53 28.39 -27.28
CA ILE A 286 6.73 27.88 -27.97
C ILE A 286 7.42 26.86 -27.08
N ILE A 287 7.59 27.17 -25.78
CA ILE A 287 8.16 26.23 -24.81
C ILE A 287 7.31 24.96 -24.74
N CYS A 288 5.98 25.06 -24.62
CA CYS A 288 5.10 23.88 -24.59
C CYS A 288 5.22 23.04 -25.87
N ILE A 289 5.19 23.64 -27.06
CA ILE A 289 5.30 22.93 -28.34
C ILE A 289 6.67 22.26 -28.47
N VAL A 290 7.75 22.98 -28.21
CA VAL A 290 9.11 22.43 -28.28
C VAL A 290 9.25 21.27 -27.28
N TYR A 291 8.81 21.48 -26.04
CA TYR A 291 8.82 20.45 -25.01
C TYR A 291 7.99 19.22 -25.43
N SER A 292 6.84 19.45 -26.06
CA SER A 292 5.95 18.41 -26.58
C SER A 292 6.61 17.55 -27.65
N LEU A 293 7.32 18.20 -28.57
CA LEU A 293 8.08 17.53 -29.61
C LEU A 293 9.23 16.73 -29.00
N VAL A 294 9.95 17.28 -28.02
CA VAL A 294 11.04 16.60 -27.33
C VAL A 294 10.55 15.36 -26.59
N ILE A 295 9.50 15.47 -25.77
CA ILE A 295 8.96 14.32 -25.02
C ILE A 295 8.40 13.25 -25.97
N THR A 296 7.75 13.65 -27.06
CA THR A 296 7.22 12.72 -28.07
C THR A 296 8.35 12.02 -28.81
N ALA A 297 9.35 12.75 -29.29
CA ALA A 297 10.53 12.20 -29.96
C ALA A 297 11.28 11.24 -29.04
N TYR A 298 11.49 11.62 -27.77
CA TYR A 298 12.13 10.77 -26.77
C TYR A 298 11.34 9.48 -26.54
N THR A 299 10.02 9.60 -26.34
CA THR A 299 9.12 8.45 -26.12
C THR A 299 9.11 7.49 -27.31
N CYS A 300 9.09 8.04 -28.54
CA CYS A 300 9.15 7.25 -29.77
C CYS A 300 10.51 6.55 -29.93
N TYR A 301 11.61 7.25 -29.69
CA TYR A 301 12.97 6.72 -29.82
C TYR A 301 13.23 5.58 -28.82
N PHE A 302 12.87 5.77 -27.54
CA PHE A 302 13.10 4.77 -26.48
C PHE A 302 11.91 3.83 -26.24
N LYS A 303 10.94 3.76 -27.17
CA LYS A 303 9.69 2.99 -27.00
C LYS A 303 9.92 1.54 -26.55
N ARG A 304 10.90 0.85 -27.11
CA ARG A 304 11.20 -0.56 -26.78
C ARG A 304 11.72 -0.69 -25.34
N THR A 305 12.67 0.15 -24.96
CA THR A 305 13.29 0.18 -23.63
C THR A 305 12.28 0.55 -22.54
N LEU A 306 11.47 1.58 -22.78
CA LEU A 306 10.39 2.01 -21.88
C LEU A 306 9.36 0.89 -21.70
N ASN A 307 8.98 0.22 -22.79
CA ASN A 307 8.08 -0.92 -22.72
C ASN A 307 8.67 -2.05 -21.87
N GLN A 308 9.94 -2.41 -22.05
CA GLN A 308 10.58 -3.46 -21.25
C GLN A 308 10.63 -3.09 -19.77
N PHE A 309 10.94 -1.84 -19.44
CA PHE A 309 10.99 -1.36 -18.05
C PHE A 309 9.62 -1.46 -17.37
N LEU A 310 8.56 -1.09 -18.06
CA LEU A 310 7.18 -1.23 -17.57
C LEU A 310 6.84 -2.70 -17.28
N MET A 311 7.28 -3.64 -18.13
CA MET A 311 7.07 -5.09 -17.88
C MET A 311 7.88 -5.61 -16.70
N THR A 312 9.07 -5.04 -16.41
CA THR A 312 9.87 -5.44 -15.24
C THR A 312 9.18 -5.04 -13.94
N PHE A 313 8.66 -3.81 -13.85
CA PHE A 313 7.86 -3.36 -12.70
C PHE A 313 6.66 -4.26 -12.45
N GLN A 314 5.97 -4.69 -13.52
CA GLN A 314 4.85 -5.62 -13.44
C GLN A 314 5.26 -6.97 -12.85
N ARG A 315 6.35 -7.56 -13.36
CA ARG A 315 6.81 -8.88 -12.91
C ARG A 315 7.24 -8.87 -11.43
N GLU A 316 7.76 -7.75 -10.93
CA GLU A 316 8.12 -7.62 -9.52
C GLU A 316 6.90 -7.63 -8.60
N GLU A 317 5.78 -7.02 -8.99
CA GLU A 317 4.51 -7.08 -8.24
C GLU A 317 3.89 -8.49 -8.26
N GLU A 318 3.85 -9.13 -9.44
CA GLU A 318 3.34 -10.51 -9.58
C GLU A 318 4.14 -11.49 -8.72
N ASN A 319 5.47 -11.41 -8.74
CA ASN A 319 6.33 -12.28 -7.93
C ASN A 319 6.20 -12.03 -6.42
N GLN A 320 5.86 -10.80 -5.99
CA GLN A 320 5.59 -10.53 -4.58
C GLN A 320 4.27 -11.17 -4.11
N ASN A 321 3.27 -11.20 -4.99
CA ASN A 321 1.99 -11.87 -4.69
C ASN A 321 2.13 -13.40 -4.69
N ASP A 322 2.89 -13.97 -5.63
CA ASP A 322 3.10 -15.43 -5.71
C ASP A 322 3.96 -15.97 -4.56
N ASN A 323 4.97 -15.21 -4.12
CA ASN A 323 5.79 -15.60 -2.96
C ASN A 323 5.00 -15.55 -1.64
N ASN A 324 3.89 -14.79 -1.59
CA ASN A 324 2.97 -14.83 -0.46
C ASN A 324 1.93 -15.97 -0.57
N GLN A 325 1.83 -16.64 -1.73
CA GLN A 325 0.91 -17.77 -1.96
C GLN A 325 1.57 -19.16 -1.91
N PHE A 326 2.89 -19.28 -2.03
CA PHE A 326 3.58 -20.58 -1.98
C PHE A 326 4.47 -20.77 -0.74
N SER A 327 3.86 -21.28 0.33
CA SER A 327 4.47 -22.29 1.20
C SER A 327 3.36 -23.17 1.80
N SER A 328 2.67 -23.92 0.94
CA SER A 328 1.94 -25.11 1.35
C SER A 328 2.57 -26.32 0.63
N PRO A 329 3.24 -27.23 1.36
CA PRO A 329 3.91 -28.38 0.75
C PRO A 329 2.86 -29.45 0.45
N SER A 330 2.28 -29.42 -0.75
CA SER A 330 1.53 -30.59 -1.23
C SER A 330 2.47 -31.61 -1.86
N SER A 331 2.48 -32.76 -1.20
CA SER A 331 3.04 -34.05 -1.53
C SER A 331 2.90 -34.49 -2.99
N LYS A 332 4.03 -34.73 -3.66
CA LYS A 332 4.30 -35.92 -4.50
C LYS A 332 5.70 -35.85 -5.09
N ARG A 333 6.72 -36.11 -4.27
CA ARG A 333 8.02 -36.55 -4.78
C ARG A 333 8.61 -37.64 -3.87
N ARG A 334 8.02 -38.83 -3.96
CA ARG A 334 8.70 -40.08 -3.60
C ARG A 334 9.71 -40.38 -4.69
N SER A 335 11.00 -40.29 -4.38
CA SER A 335 11.94 -41.39 -4.66
C SER A 335 13.34 -41.07 -4.12
N ILE A 336 13.74 -41.89 -3.15
CA ILE A 336 15.10 -42.36 -2.92
C ILE A 336 16.09 -41.28 -2.46
N PHE A 337 16.13 -41.05 -1.16
CA PHE A 337 17.37 -40.60 -0.52
C PHE A 337 17.74 -41.59 0.57
N THR A 338 18.80 -42.34 0.29
CA THR A 338 19.42 -43.28 1.23
C THR A 338 20.03 -42.51 2.39
N ARG A 339 19.69 -43.03 3.56
CA ARG A 339 20.04 -42.61 4.92
C ARG A 339 21.55 -42.58 5.11
N ASP A 340 22.13 -41.39 5.26
CA ASP A 340 23.47 -41.23 5.83
C ASP A 340 23.39 -40.38 7.10
N LYS A 341 23.58 -41.03 8.25
CA LYS A 341 23.51 -40.42 9.58
C LYS A 341 24.87 -39.79 9.87
N ASN A 342 25.11 -38.56 9.44
CA ASN A 342 26.20 -37.75 9.99
C ASN A 342 25.80 -36.28 10.13
N LYS A 343 25.95 -35.80 11.38
CA LYS A 343 25.73 -34.46 11.92
C LYS A 343 25.65 -33.32 10.88
N ILE A 344 24.43 -32.85 10.62
CA ILE A 344 24.21 -31.58 9.91
C ILE A 344 24.11 -30.46 10.95
N ASN A 345 25.15 -29.63 11.04
CA ASN A 345 25.18 -28.43 11.86
C ASN A 345 24.47 -27.30 11.09
N ILE A 346 23.14 -27.26 11.16
CA ILE A 346 22.35 -26.19 10.52
C ILE A 346 22.41 -24.97 11.42
N LYS A 347 23.14 -23.92 11.01
CA LYS A 347 23.00 -22.59 11.62
C LYS A 347 21.66 -22.02 11.20
N LEU A 348 20.66 -22.11 12.08
CA LEU A 348 19.37 -21.43 11.86
C LEU A 348 19.58 -19.90 11.81
N PRO A 349 18.90 -19.19 10.90
CA PRO A 349 18.94 -17.74 10.86
C PRO A 349 18.30 -17.14 12.13
N GLN A 350 18.99 -16.18 12.75
CA GLN A 350 18.64 -15.55 14.03
C GLN A 350 17.23 -14.94 14.09
N PHE A 351 16.58 -14.72 12.94
CA PHE A 351 15.21 -14.24 12.85
C PHE A 351 14.17 -15.23 13.40
N LEU A 352 14.41 -16.55 13.29
CA LEU A 352 13.51 -17.58 13.84
C LEU A 352 13.48 -17.62 15.37
N ILE A 353 14.46 -16.99 16.04
CA ILE A 353 14.54 -16.91 17.50
C ILE A 353 13.59 -15.84 18.05
N LYS A 354 13.12 -14.88 17.24
CA LYS A 354 12.30 -13.74 17.72
C LYS A 354 10.80 -14.03 17.83
N LEU A 355 10.26 -15.02 17.13
CA LEU A 355 8.82 -15.29 17.12
C LEU A 355 8.34 -16.24 18.25
N SER A 356 9.25 -16.95 18.92
CA SER A 356 8.94 -17.76 20.11
C SER A 356 9.15 -17.03 21.45
N GLN A 357 9.58 -15.76 21.42
CA GLN A 357 9.92 -14.96 22.61
C GLN A 357 8.71 -14.57 23.47
N THR A 358 7.48 -14.74 23.00
CA THR A 358 6.28 -14.55 23.83
C THR A 358 6.07 -15.68 24.84
N TYR A 359 6.67 -16.85 24.64
CA TYR A 359 6.63 -17.97 25.61
C TYR A 359 7.98 -18.21 26.30
N PHE A 360 9.09 -17.99 25.59
CA PHE A 360 10.44 -18.22 26.10
C PHE A 360 11.22 -16.89 26.24
N GLN A 361 10.86 -16.08 27.24
CA GLN A 361 11.67 -14.90 27.59
C GLN A 361 12.82 -15.31 28.54
N PRO A 362 14.09 -15.02 28.20
CA PRO A 362 15.20 -15.08 29.13
C PRO A 362 14.96 -14.25 30.39
N GLN A 363 15.24 -14.79 31.58
CA GLN A 363 15.45 -13.94 32.76
C GLN A 363 16.75 -13.16 32.56
N LEU A 364 16.64 -11.84 32.34
CA LEU A 364 17.78 -10.94 32.41
C LEU A 364 18.21 -10.82 33.88
N ILE A 365 19.30 -11.52 34.24
CA ILE A 365 19.98 -11.34 35.51
C ILE A 365 20.57 -9.92 35.52
N GLY A 366 20.04 -9.07 36.41
CA GLY A 366 20.55 -7.72 36.64
C GLY A 366 21.99 -7.77 37.15
N GLN A 367 22.92 -7.21 36.37
CA GLN A 367 24.26 -6.87 36.83
C GLN A 367 24.39 -5.35 36.97
N GLN A 368 24.65 -4.98 38.21
CA GLN A 368 25.26 -3.76 38.74
C GLN A 368 25.88 -2.81 37.70
N TYR A 369 25.29 -1.61 37.59
CA TYR A 369 25.99 -0.42 37.13
C TYR A 369 25.94 0.64 38.24
N GLN A 370 26.90 0.54 39.16
CA GLN A 370 27.34 1.67 39.96
C GLN A 370 28.85 1.78 39.80
N SER A 371 29.31 2.83 39.13
CA SER A 371 30.55 3.53 39.48
C SER A 371 30.73 4.78 38.62
N GLN A 372 31.05 5.88 39.33
CA GLN A 372 31.72 7.10 38.87
C GLN A 372 30.91 8.17 38.13
N LYS A 373 30.25 9.03 38.91
CA LYS A 373 30.54 10.47 38.84
C LYS A 373 30.10 11.23 40.10
N GLN A 374 31.08 11.97 40.63
CA GLN A 374 30.98 13.20 41.44
C GLN A 374 30.68 13.12 42.95
N ILE A 375 31.80 13.25 43.66
CA ILE A 375 32.02 13.83 44.98
C ILE A 375 31.70 15.35 44.96
N GLN A 376 31.18 15.83 46.10
CA GLN A 376 31.02 17.21 46.62
C GLN A 376 29.53 17.49 46.91
N SER A 377 29.08 17.87 48.10
CA SER A 377 29.69 18.15 49.40
C SER A 377 28.49 18.38 50.35
N LEU A 378 28.54 17.82 51.56
CA LEU A 378 27.46 17.88 52.55
C LEU A 378 28.00 18.58 53.80
N SER A 379 27.51 19.79 54.06
CA SER A 379 27.70 20.64 55.26
C SER A 379 26.98 21.96 54.92
N GLU A 380 26.02 22.51 55.64
CA GLU A 380 25.86 22.66 57.09
C GLU A 380 24.45 23.28 57.39
N ILE A 381 23.80 22.78 58.45
CA ILE A 381 23.26 23.52 59.62
C ILE A 381 22.21 24.66 59.47
N LYS A 382 21.22 24.59 60.40
CA LYS A 382 20.37 25.63 61.05
C LYS A 382 18.93 25.84 60.51
N GLN A 383 17.91 25.46 61.30
CA GLN A 383 17.06 26.30 62.19
C GLN A 383 16.03 27.12 61.38
N GLU A 384 14.72 27.18 61.62
CA GLU A 384 13.98 27.30 62.89
C GLU A 384 12.44 27.24 62.65
N LYS A 385 11.70 26.68 63.63
CA LYS A 385 10.40 27.12 64.21
C LYS A 385 9.05 27.15 63.44
N ARG A 386 8.08 26.45 64.09
CA ARG A 386 6.69 26.83 64.48
C ARG A 386 5.61 26.82 63.36
N ASN A 387 4.38 26.30 63.54
CA ASN A 387 3.54 26.12 64.73
C ASN A 387 2.55 24.94 64.61
N LYS A 388 2.20 24.41 65.78
CA LYS A 388 1.09 23.50 66.08
C LYS A 388 -0.28 24.13 65.82
N THR A 389 -1.25 23.33 65.37
CA THR A 389 -2.58 23.26 66.00
C THR A 389 -3.13 21.85 65.85
N ASP A 390 -3.60 21.32 66.96
CA ASP A 390 -4.12 19.98 67.19
C ASP A 390 -5.59 19.88 66.73
N ILE A 391 -5.94 18.87 65.94
CA ILE A 391 -7.29 18.26 65.92
C ILE A 391 -7.11 16.74 65.72
N GLU A 392 -7.73 15.97 66.61
CA GLU A 392 -7.64 14.52 66.77
C GLU A 392 -8.50 13.71 65.78
N GLN A 393 -8.13 12.41 65.67
CA GLN A 393 -8.89 11.23 65.20
C GLN A 393 -8.77 10.81 63.70
N PRO A 394 -9.00 9.53 63.34
CA PRO A 394 -8.06 8.43 63.58
C PRO A 394 -7.72 7.62 62.31
N LYS A 395 -6.53 7.01 62.35
CA LYS A 395 -6.11 5.73 61.72
C LYS A 395 -6.98 5.15 60.60
N GLN A 396 -6.46 5.19 59.36
CA GLN A 396 -6.50 4.04 58.46
C GLN A 396 -5.29 4.08 57.51
N SER A 397 -4.32 3.25 57.83
CA SER A 397 -3.19 2.87 56.99
C SER A 397 -3.68 1.94 55.87
N ASN A 398 -3.28 2.20 54.63
CA ASN A 398 -2.98 1.13 53.67
C ASN A 398 -2.02 1.65 52.60
N GLN A 399 -0.73 1.47 52.88
CA GLN A 399 0.33 1.41 51.88
C GLN A 399 0.18 0.10 51.12
N ASN A 400 -0.25 0.15 49.87
CA ASN A 400 -0.05 -0.97 48.95
C ASN A 400 1.37 -0.88 48.40
N SER A 401 2.27 -1.62 49.05
CA SER A 401 3.54 -2.04 48.48
C SER A 401 3.26 -2.85 47.21
N LEU A 402 3.85 -2.43 46.09
CA LEU A 402 4.05 -3.31 44.94
C LEU A 402 5.04 -4.40 45.36
N THR A 403 4.51 -5.53 45.80
CA THR A 403 5.24 -6.80 45.81
C THR A 403 5.52 -7.19 44.36
N GLU A 404 6.81 -7.30 44.03
CA GLU A 404 7.30 -8.00 42.84
C GLU A 404 6.73 -9.42 42.84
N LEU A 405 5.64 -9.63 42.10
CA LEU A 405 5.20 -10.95 41.70
C LEU A 405 6.29 -11.50 40.77
N LYS A 406 7.19 -12.33 41.31
CA LYS A 406 7.89 -13.35 40.52
C LYS A 406 6.79 -14.19 39.88
N VAL A 407 6.44 -13.85 38.65
CA VAL A 407 5.64 -14.71 37.77
C VAL A 407 6.52 -15.92 37.51
N GLU A 408 6.36 -16.96 38.32
CA GLU A 408 6.80 -18.30 37.96
C GLU A 408 6.14 -18.60 36.62
N LYS A 409 6.96 -18.64 35.56
CA LYS A 409 6.46 -18.95 34.23
C LYS A 409 6.02 -20.40 34.27
N ASP A 410 4.71 -20.61 34.23
CA ASP A 410 4.14 -21.94 34.04
C ASP A 410 4.69 -22.51 32.73
N GLN A 411 5.69 -23.39 32.83
CA GLN A 411 6.27 -24.12 31.70
C GLN A 411 5.37 -25.29 31.29
N ASN A 412 4.12 -25.34 31.72
CA ASN A 412 3.20 -26.44 31.46
C ASN A 412 2.53 -26.27 30.09
N CYS A 413 2.24 -27.40 29.45
CA CYS A 413 1.51 -27.50 28.19
C CYS A 413 0.13 -26.87 28.32
N PHE A 414 -0.21 -25.89 27.48
CA PHE A 414 -1.52 -25.23 27.58
C PHE A 414 -2.71 -26.15 27.21
N ASN A 415 -2.46 -27.31 26.59
CA ASN A 415 -3.52 -28.25 26.24
C ASN A 415 -3.87 -29.21 27.38
N CYS A 416 -2.86 -29.79 28.05
CA CYS A 416 -3.10 -30.76 29.13
C CYS A 416 -2.84 -30.22 30.52
N TYR A 417 -2.13 -29.09 30.66
CA TYR A 417 -1.69 -28.48 31.93
C TYR A 417 -0.92 -29.41 32.88
N GLN A 418 -0.51 -30.58 32.40
CA GLN A 418 0.12 -31.65 33.20
C GLN A 418 1.61 -31.86 32.88
N ASN A 419 2.00 -31.68 31.62
CA ASN A 419 3.34 -31.97 31.13
C ASN A 419 4.06 -30.70 30.68
N GLU A 420 5.40 -30.70 30.71
CA GLU A 420 6.22 -29.57 30.27
C GLU A 420 6.10 -29.26 28.77
N SER A 421 6.04 -27.96 28.44
CA SER A 421 5.95 -27.37 27.11
C SER A 421 7.27 -27.49 26.34
N CYS A 422 7.52 -28.67 25.77
CA CYS A 422 8.77 -29.00 25.09
C CYS A 422 8.63 -29.25 23.56
N ALA A 423 7.47 -28.99 22.95
CA ALA A 423 7.23 -29.23 21.52
C ALA A 423 7.00 -27.93 20.73
N VAL A 424 7.53 -27.90 19.51
CA VAL A 424 7.35 -26.79 18.55
C VAL A 424 6.89 -27.34 17.20
N TYR A 425 5.88 -26.70 16.62
CA TYR A 425 5.40 -26.99 15.28
C TYR A 425 6.21 -26.23 14.21
N MET A 426 6.73 -26.93 13.21
CA MET A 426 7.43 -26.33 12.08
C MET A 426 6.58 -26.39 10.81
N PRO A 427 6.66 -25.39 9.91
CA PRO A 427 7.60 -24.26 9.94
C PRO A 427 7.10 -23.06 10.77
N CYS A 428 5.87 -23.11 11.31
CA CYS A 428 5.25 -21.93 11.92
C CYS A 428 5.91 -21.42 13.22
N GLY A 429 6.67 -22.27 13.92
CA GLY A 429 7.42 -21.90 15.13
C GLY A 429 6.58 -21.82 16.41
N HIS A 430 5.29 -22.14 16.38
CA HIS A 430 4.43 -22.12 17.57
C HIS A 430 4.76 -23.29 18.51
N GLY A 431 5.01 -22.97 19.79
CA GLY A 431 5.27 -23.94 20.87
C GLY A 431 4.20 -23.91 21.96
N GLY A 432 4.59 -24.20 23.22
CA GLY A 432 3.68 -24.21 24.37
C GLY A 432 2.91 -25.53 24.57
N LEU A 433 3.29 -26.58 23.86
CA LEU A 433 2.70 -27.91 23.97
C LEU A 433 3.72 -28.91 24.49
N CYS A 434 3.27 -29.92 25.22
CA CYS A 434 4.08 -31.10 25.45
C CYS A 434 4.11 -31.98 24.19
N ILE A 435 5.12 -32.83 24.11
CA ILE A 435 5.35 -33.66 22.93
C ILE A 435 4.17 -34.56 22.59
N LYS A 436 3.52 -35.14 23.61
CA LYS A 436 2.37 -36.04 23.45
C LYS A 436 1.17 -35.32 22.81
N CYS A 437 0.76 -34.17 23.37
CA CYS A 437 -0.35 -33.38 22.83
C CYS A 437 -0.05 -32.91 21.39
N ALA A 438 1.19 -32.49 21.12
CA ALA A 438 1.56 -32.02 19.80
C ALA A 438 1.54 -33.15 18.75
N THR A 439 2.02 -34.35 19.10
CA THR A 439 2.02 -35.50 18.20
C THR A 439 0.63 -36.08 17.97
N GLU A 440 -0.23 -36.14 19.00
CA GLU A 440 -1.62 -36.60 18.86
C GLU A 440 -2.42 -35.70 17.93
N TRP A 441 -2.31 -34.37 18.12
CA TRP A 441 -2.97 -33.40 17.25
C TRP A 441 -2.42 -33.44 15.82
N PHE A 442 -1.10 -33.54 15.67
CA PHE A 442 -0.46 -33.65 14.36
C PHE A 442 -0.94 -34.89 13.60
N ALA A 443 -1.06 -36.04 14.28
CA ALA A 443 -1.54 -37.28 13.68
C ALA A 443 -3.00 -37.18 13.20
N GLU A 444 -3.83 -36.35 13.85
CA GLU A 444 -5.24 -36.18 13.47
C GLU A 444 -5.46 -35.13 12.39
N LYS A 445 -4.80 -33.96 12.47
CA LYS A 445 -5.14 -32.79 11.64
C LYS A 445 -4.02 -32.30 10.72
N GLN A 446 -2.77 -32.69 10.95
CA GLN A 446 -1.58 -32.18 10.23
C GLN A 446 -1.47 -30.64 10.18
N GLU A 447 -2.06 -29.94 11.15
CA GLU A 447 -2.03 -28.48 11.26
C GLU A 447 -1.65 -28.02 12.66
N CYS A 448 -1.20 -26.77 12.78
CA CYS A 448 -0.78 -26.19 14.05
C CYS A 448 -2.00 -25.88 14.93
N LEU A 449 -2.02 -26.39 16.17
CA LEU A 449 -3.11 -26.14 17.13
C LEU A 449 -3.39 -24.64 17.37
N ILE A 450 -2.38 -23.78 17.21
CA ILE A 450 -2.50 -22.33 17.47
C ILE A 450 -2.91 -21.56 16.22
N CYS A 451 -2.22 -21.76 15.10
CA CYS A 451 -2.40 -20.93 13.90
C CYS A 451 -3.07 -21.64 12.71
N ARG A 452 -3.39 -22.93 12.84
CA ARG A 452 -4.01 -23.78 11.80
C ARG A 452 -3.25 -23.83 10.47
N LYS A 453 -1.98 -23.44 10.47
CA LYS A 453 -1.10 -23.61 9.31
C LYS A 453 -0.66 -25.08 9.21
N PRO A 454 -0.44 -25.62 8.01
CA PRO A 454 0.07 -26.98 7.84
C PRO A 454 1.38 -27.15 8.60
N VAL A 455 1.49 -28.26 9.32
CA VAL A 455 2.69 -28.62 10.06
C VAL A 455 3.45 -29.65 9.23
N GLU A 456 4.75 -29.46 9.07
CA GLU A 456 5.61 -30.41 8.38
C GLU A 456 6.27 -31.37 9.36
N GLN A 457 6.59 -30.90 10.57
CA GLN A 457 7.24 -31.70 11.60
C GLN A 457 6.97 -31.12 12.99
N VAL A 458 6.99 -32.01 13.99
CA VAL A 458 6.97 -31.69 15.41
C VAL A 458 8.36 -31.94 15.98
N VAL A 459 8.99 -30.89 16.51
CA VAL A 459 10.34 -30.98 17.09
C VAL A 459 10.28 -30.85 18.60
N LYS A 460 11.04 -31.69 19.29
CA LYS A 460 11.23 -31.61 20.74
C LYS A 460 12.43 -30.71 21.04
N VAL A 461 12.20 -29.65 21.80
CA VAL A 461 13.22 -28.68 22.21
C VAL A 461 13.53 -28.82 23.70
N ILE A 462 14.80 -28.66 24.06
CA ILE A 462 15.26 -28.58 25.46
C ILE A 462 16.05 -27.28 25.62
N GLU A 463 15.84 -26.58 26.73
CA GLU A 463 16.61 -25.40 27.09
C GLU A 463 18.06 -25.80 27.41
N SER A 464 19.02 -25.21 26.70
CA SER A 464 20.46 -25.36 26.93
C SER A 464 20.97 -24.20 27.79
N ASN A 465 22.07 -24.44 28.52
CA ASN A 465 22.77 -23.45 29.33
C ASN A 465 23.23 -22.24 28.48
N SER A 466 22.36 -21.23 28.26
CA SER A 466 22.61 -19.91 27.62
C SER A 466 21.39 -19.31 26.88
N ASN A 467 20.13 -19.57 27.29
CA ASN A 467 18.93 -19.13 26.55
C ASN A 467 18.88 -19.62 25.09
N THR A 468 19.54 -20.75 24.81
CA THR A 468 19.52 -21.38 23.50
C THR A 468 18.69 -22.65 23.60
N PHE A 469 17.80 -22.88 22.64
CA PHE A 469 17.05 -24.13 22.56
C PHE A 469 17.79 -25.09 21.64
N GLN A 470 18.00 -26.32 22.10
CA GLN A 470 18.54 -27.40 21.28
C GLN A 470 17.40 -28.31 20.84
N ILE A 471 17.38 -28.65 19.55
CA ILE A 471 16.46 -29.66 19.01
C ILE A 471 17.04 -31.02 19.39
N VAL A 472 16.32 -31.74 20.26
CA VAL A 472 16.78 -33.03 20.79
C VAL A 472 16.18 -34.19 20.02
N ASP A 473 14.97 -34.03 19.48
CA ASP A 473 14.31 -35.06 18.70
C ASP A 473 13.38 -34.47 17.64
N VAL A 474 13.20 -35.21 16.54
CA VAL A 474 12.29 -34.88 15.44
C VAL A 474 11.38 -36.09 15.25
N ILE A 475 10.13 -35.96 15.70
CA ILE A 475 9.27 -37.12 15.92
C ILE A 475 8.42 -37.46 14.69
N ALA A 476 8.17 -36.51 13.79
CA ALA A 476 7.28 -36.74 12.66
C ALA A 476 7.72 -36.01 11.38
N PHE A 477 7.48 -36.68 10.25
CA PHE A 477 7.50 -36.19 8.87
C PHE A 477 6.21 -36.60 8.17
#